data_AF-A0A068TS33-F1
#
_entry.id   AF-A0A068TS33-F1
#
_cell.length_a   1.000
_cell.length_b   1.000
_cell.length_c   1.000
_cell.angle_alpha   90.00
_cell.angle_beta   90.00
_cell.angle_gamma   90.00
#
_symmetry.space_group_name_H-M   'P 1'
#
loop_
_entity.id
_entity.type
_entity.pdbx_description
1 polymer ?
#
loop_
_entity_poly.entity_id
_entity_poly.type
_entity_poly.pdbx_seq_one_letter_code
_entity_poly.pdbx_strand_id
1 'polypeptide(L)'
;MLKKLGDLMNDSHYSCSVLYECSCPELEELVKVCRDNGALGARLTGAGWGGCAVAFVKESLVPQFILNLKEQFYQSRIDKGVIKKNDLGLYVFASKPSSGAAILKF
;
A
#
# COMPACT_ATOMS: atom_id res chain seq x y z
N MET A 1 -3.63 -4.89 -20.72
CA MET A 1 -2.36 -5.30 -20.08
C MET A 1 -2.31 -4.91 -18.61
N LEU A 2 -2.49 -3.62 -18.27
CA LEU A 2 -2.44 -3.13 -16.87
C LEU A 2 -3.44 -3.78 -15.92
N LYS A 3 -4.68 -4.03 -16.36
CA LYS A 3 -5.69 -4.72 -15.54
C LYS A 3 -5.23 -6.13 -15.12
N LYS A 4 -4.65 -6.90 -16.05
CA LYS A 4 -4.15 -8.26 -15.76
C LYS A 4 -3.07 -8.25 -14.68
N LEU A 5 -2.19 -7.25 -14.68
CA LEU A 5 -1.19 -7.10 -13.63
C LEU A 5 -1.83 -6.83 -12.26
N GLY A 6 -2.85 -5.96 -12.23
CA GLY A 6 -3.63 -5.70 -11.02
C GLY A 6 -4.34 -6.97 -10.50
N ASP A 7 -4.96 -7.73 -11.39
CA ASP A 7 -5.61 -9.02 -11.07
C ASP A 7 -4.58 -9.99 -10.43
N LEU A 8 -3.38 -10.13 -11.02
CA LEU A 8 -2.29 -10.96 -10.45
C LEU A 8 -1.82 -10.51 -9.06
N MET A 9 -1.77 -9.19 -8.80
CA MET A 9 -1.44 -8.69 -7.46
C MET A 9 -2.51 -9.08 -6.43
N ASN A 10 -3.79 -9.04 -6.83
CA ASN A 10 -4.89 -9.41 -5.96
C ASN A 10 -4.90 -10.92 -5.66
N ASP A 11 -4.67 -11.76 -6.67
CA ASP A 11 -4.53 -13.21 -6.51
C ASP A 11 -3.33 -13.54 -5.61
N SER A 12 -2.21 -12.83 -5.77
CA SER A 12 -1.06 -12.97 -4.89
C SER A 12 -1.38 -12.61 -3.44
N HIS A 13 -2.14 -11.53 -3.20
CA HIS A 13 -2.56 -11.19 -1.84
C HIS A 13 -3.46 -12.26 -1.24
N TYR A 14 -4.43 -12.78 -2.01
CA TYR A 14 -5.28 -13.89 -1.57
C TYR A 14 -4.44 -15.10 -1.18
N SER A 15 -3.46 -15.48 -2.01
CA SER A 15 -2.54 -16.57 -1.68
C SER A 15 -1.77 -16.30 -0.38
N CYS A 16 -1.25 -15.09 -0.18
CA CYS A 16 -0.53 -14.75 1.05
C CYS A 16 -1.44 -14.73 2.30
N SER A 17 -2.69 -14.30 2.14
CA SER A 17 -3.65 -14.17 3.23
C SER A 17 -4.26 -15.51 3.62
N VAL A 18 -4.68 -16.32 2.65
CA VAL A 18 -5.46 -17.55 2.88
C VAL A 18 -4.61 -18.80 2.81
N LEU A 19 -3.68 -18.91 1.86
CA LEU A 19 -2.91 -20.14 1.67
C LEU A 19 -1.64 -20.16 2.52
N TYR A 20 -0.97 -19.02 2.65
CA TYR A 20 0.28 -18.89 3.41
C TYR A 20 0.09 -18.27 4.80
N GLU A 21 -1.09 -17.72 5.08
CA GLU A 21 -1.48 -17.16 6.38
C GLU A 21 -0.47 -16.13 6.94
N CYS A 22 0.15 -15.34 6.05
CA CYS A 22 1.11 -14.30 6.41
C CYS A 22 0.54 -12.87 6.33
N SER A 23 -0.77 -12.71 6.30
CA SER A 23 -1.39 -11.37 6.41
C SER A 23 -1.68 -11.00 7.86
N CYS A 24 -2.34 -9.85 8.07
CA CYS A 24 -2.88 -9.43 9.36
C CYS A 24 -4.11 -8.53 9.15
N PRO A 25 -4.96 -8.31 10.18
CA PRO A 25 -6.17 -7.50 10.05
C PRO A 25 -5.92 -6.10 9.48
N GLU A 26 -4.83 -5.45 9.87
CA GLU A 26 -4.46 -4.12 9.39
C GLU A 26 -4.07 -4.12 7.90
N LEU A 27 -3.40 -5.18 7.43
CA LEU A 27 -3.06 -5.33 6.02
C LEU A 27 -4.30 -5.62 5.16
N GLU A 28 -5.21 -6.46 5.64
CA GLU A 28 -6.48 -6.73 4.95
C GLU A 28 -7.32 -5.46 4.81
N GLU A 29 -7.44 -4.67 5.90
CA GLU A 29 -8.12 -3.38 5.89
C GLU A 29 -7.45 -2.41 4.90
N LEU A 30 -6.11 -2.26 4.96
CA LEU A 30 -5.38 -1.36 4.07
C LEU A 30 -5.50 -1.77 2.60
N VAL A 31 -5.36 -3.06 2.29
CA VAL A 31 -5.48 -3.56 0.91
C VAL A 31 -6.90 -3.36 0.39
N LYS A 32 -7.93 -3.57 1.22
CA LYS A 32 -9.31 -3.28 0.86
C LYS A 32 -9.50 -1.79 0.55
N VAL A 33 -9.05 -0.90 1.43
CA VAL A 33 -9.12 0.57 1.23
C VAL A 33 -8.39 0.98 -0.06
N CYS A 34 -7.23 0.39 -0.37
CA CYS A 34 -6.54 0.64 -1.63
C CYS A 34 -7.41 0.27 -2.83
N ARG A 35 -8.04 -0.91 -2.83
CA ARG A 35 -8.86 -1.38 -3.96
C ARG A 35 -10.12 -0.52 -4.13
N ASP A 36 -10.81 -0.20 -3.04
CA ASP A 36 -12.02 0.62 -3.06
C ASP A 36 -11.75 2.04 -3.60
N ASN A 37 -10.52 2.54 -3.44
CA ASN A 37 -10.12 3.88 -3.89
C ASN A 37 -9.40 3.89 -5.27
N GLY A 38 -9.54 2.82 -6.05
CA GLY A 38 -9.13 2.81 -7.46
C GLY A 38 -7.76 2.21 -7.76
N ALA A 39 -7.14 1.49 -6.81
CA ALA A 39 -6.01 0.64 -7.14
C ALA A 39 -6.43 -0.48 -8.09
N LEU A 40 -5.67 -0.68 -9.18
CA LEU A 40 -5.88 -1.80 -10.10
C LEU A 40 -5.57 -3.14 -9.42
N GLY A 41 -4.62 -3.13 -8.49
CA GLY A 41 -4.32 -4.25 -7.60
C GLY A 41 -3.57 -3.77 -6.37
N ALA A 42 -3.76 -4.45 -5.25
CA ALA A 42 -3.08 -4.15 -4.00
C ALA A 42 -2.79 -5.44 -3.22
N ARG A 43 -1.63 -5.48 -2.56
CA ARG A 43 -1.17 -6.63 -1.78
C ARG A 43 -0.20 -6.20 -0.67
N LEU A 44 -0.06 -7.04 0.35
CA LEU A 44 1.07 -6.95 1.27
C LEU A 44 2.41 -7.09 0.55
N THR A 45 3.48 -6.53 1.10
CA THR A 45 4.84 -6.65 0.58
C THR A 45 5.84 -6.85 1.72
N GLY A 46 6.92 -7.59 1.44
CA GLY A 46 7.83 -8.08 2.48
C GLY A 46 7.37 -9.40 3.10
N ALA A 47 7.74 -9.63 4.36
CA ALA A 47 7.55 -10.90 5.05
C ALA A 47 6.07 -11.19 5.42
N GLY A 48 5.27 -10.15 5.71
CA GLY A 48 3.91 -10.31 6.22
C GLY A 48 3.79 -10.08 7.73
N TRP A 49 2.65 -10.47 8.30
CA TRP A 49 2.25 -10.24 9.71
C TRP A 49 2.37 -8.78 10.16
N GLY A 50 2.12 -7.85 9.23
CA GLY A 50 2.34 -6.42 9.38
C GLY A 50 3.25 -5.87 8.29
N GLY A 51 3.88 -4.72 8.57
CA GLY A 51 4.76 -4.06 7.61
C GLY A 51 4.00 -3.22 6.59
N CYS A 52 4.27 -3.44 5.30
CA CYS A 52 3.80 -2.56 4.23
C CYS A 52 2.83 -3.25 3.27
N ALA A 53 1.98 -2.44 2.63
CA ALA A 53 1.24 -2.82 1.43
C ALA A 53 1.75 -2.02 0.22
N VAL A 54 1.60 -2.59 -0.97
CA VAL A 54 1.86 -1.92 -2.24
C VAL A 54 0.58 -1.91 -3.07
N ALA A 55 0.23 -0.74 -3.60
CA ALA A 55 -0.94 -0.53 -4.44
C ALA A 55 -0.52 -0.03 -5.83
N PHE A 56 -1.06 -0.66 -6.87
CA PHE A 56 -0.81 -0.28 -8.25
C PHE A 56 -1.92 0.66 -8.74
N VAL A 57 -1.57 1.94 -8.88
CA VAL A 57 -2.54 3.03 -9.12
C VAL A 57 -2.14 3.78 -10.40
N LYS A 58 -3.13 4.26 -11.16
CA LYS A 58 -2.87 5.16 -12.29
C LYS A 58 -2.32 6.48 -11.77
N GLU A 59 -1.29 7.02 -12.42
CA GLU A 59 -0.60 8.24 -11.98
C GLU A 59 -1.55 9.43 -11.77
N SER A 60 -2.55 9.59 -12.65
CA SER A 60 -3.57 10.65 -12.52
C SER A 60 -4.45 10.56 -11.27
N LEU A 61 -4.53 9.40 -10.62
CA LEU A 61 -5.34 9.17 -9.42
C LEU A 61 -4.53 9.32 -8.12
N VAL A 62 -3.19 9.35 -8.20
CA VAL A 62 -2.30 9.30 -7.02
C VAL A 62 -2.61 10.38 -5.98
N PRO A 63 -2.82 11.67 -6.32
CA PRO A 63 -3.11 12.68 -5.32
C PRO A 63 -4.37 12.38 -4.50
N GLN A 64 -5.48 12.06 -5.18
CA GLN A 64 -6.74 11.73 -4.52
C GLN A 64 -6.67 10.41 -3.76
N PHE A 65 -5.97 9.41 -4.33
CA PHE A 65 -5.75 8.12 -3.69
C PHE A 65 -5.07 8.28 -2.33
N ILE A 66 -3.99 9.07 -2.26
CA ILE A 66 -3.29 9.32 -1.00
C ILE A 66 -4.19 10.05 0.01
N LEU A 67 -4.98 11.03 -0.42
CA LEU A 67 -5.93 11.72 0.47
C LEU A 67 -6.95 10.74 1.06
N ASN A 68 -7.55 9.89 0.22
CA ASN A 68 -8.53 8.91 0.68
C ASN A 68 -7.93 7.91 1.67
N LEU A 69 -6.69 7.44 1.46
CA LEU A 69 -6.02 6.54 2.41
C LEU A 69 -5.75 7.23 3.75
N LYS A 70 -5.35 8.50 3.73
CA LYS A 70 -5.15 9.29 4.94
C LYS A 70 -6.42 9.37 5.78
N GLU A 71 -7.56 9.58 5.12
CA GLU A 71 -8.87 9.69 5.78
C GLU A 71 -9.42 8.33 6.23
N GLN A 72 -9.44 7.33 5.33
CA GLN A 72 -10.17 6.08 5.56
C GLN A 72 -9.40 5.05 6.39
N PHE A 73 -8.05 5.07 6.34
CA PHE A 73 -7.22 4.14 7.09
C PHE A 73 -6.48 4.84 8.22
N TYR A 74 -5.67 5.86 7.91
CA TYR A 74 -4.73 6.43 8.88
C TYR A 74 -5.36 7.37 9.91
N GLN A 75 -6.49 8.04 9.60
CA GLN A 75 -7.13 8.97 10.53
C GLN A 75 -7.47 8.29 11.86
N SER A 76 -8.07 7.10 11.81
CA SER A 76 -8.41 6.33 13.02
C SER A 76 -7.18 5.96 13.87
N ARG A 77 -6.00 5.81 13.25
CA ARG A 77 -4.74 5.51 13.95
C ARG A 77 -4.12 6.77 14.55
N ILE A 78 -4.31 7.91 13.90
CA ILE A 78 -3.94 9.22 14.45
C ILE A 78 -4.77 9.51 15.69
N ASP A 79 -6.09 9.31 15.61
CA ASP A 79 -7.01 9.58 16.72
C ASP A 79 -6.73 8.69 17.94
N LYS A 80 -6.27 7.44 17.71
CA LYS A 80 -5.82 6.51 18.74
C LYS A 80 -4.41 6.79 19.28
N GLY A 81 -3.71 7.79 18.74
CA GLY A 81 -2.33 8.13 19.12
C GLY A 81 -1.27 7.13 18.68
N VAL A 82 -1.60 6.19 17.77
CA VAL A 82 -0.66 5.20 17.23
C VAL A 82 0.33 5.84 16.26
N ILE A 83 -0.12 6.86 15.53
CA ILE A 83 0.68 7.60 14.54
C ILE A 83 0.55 9.10 14.81
N LYS A 84 1.64 9.84 14.71
CA LYS A 84 1.59 11.31 14.78
C LYS A 84 1.14 11.87 13.43
N LYS A 85 0.22 12.84 13.45
CA LYS A 85 -0.30 13.50 12.23
C LYS A 85 0.82 14.07 11.35
N ASN A 86 1.87 14.61 11.94
CA ASN A 86 3.00 15.21 11.20
C ASN A 86 3.87 14.17 10.47
N ASP A 87 3.82 12.91 10.90
CA ASP A 87 4.63 11.83 10.34
C ASP A 87 3.92 11.10 9.20
N LEU A 88 2.70 11.51 8.84
CA LEU A 88 1.84 10.79 7.88
C LEU A 88 2.48 10.62 6.48
N GLY A 89 3.36 11.54 6.08
CA GLY A 89 4.14 11.42 4.84
C GLY A 89 5.15 10.27 4.82
N LEU A 90 5.52 9.73 5.99
CA LEU A 90 6.40 8.57 6.12
C LEU A 90 5.67 7.24 5.89
N TYR A 91 4.35 7.22 6.09
CA TYR A 91 3.54 6.00 6.03
C TYR A 91 2.85 5.78 4.69
N VAL A 92 2.54 6.87 3.96
CA VAL A 92 1.87 6.79 2.66
C VAL A 92 2.49 7.75 1.67
N PHE A 93 3.09 7.20 0.62
CA PHE A 93 3.79 7.94 -0.41
C PHE A 93 3.74 7.18 -1.75
N ALA A 94 3.90 7.91 -2.84
CA ALA A 94 4.04 7.33 -4.17
C ALA A 94 5.52 7.08 -4.48
N SER A 95 5.79 6.03 -5.24
CA SER A 95 7.13 5.70 -5.73
C SER A 95 7.07 5.24 -7.18
N LYS A 96 8.20 5.39 -7.88
CA LYS A 96 8.44 4.86 -9.23
C LYS A 96 9.69 3.97 -9.16
N PRO A 97 9.83 2.97 -10.04
CA PRO A 97 11.07 2.19 -10.12
C PRO A 97 12.28 3.12 -10.23
N SER A 98 13.28 2.90 -9.39
CA SER A 98 14.50 3.70 -9.31
C SER A 98 15.74 2.85 -9.53
N SER A 99 16.87 3.52 -9.80
CA SER A 99 18.17 2.87 -9.84
C SER A 99 18.52 2.23 -8.50
N GLY A 100 19.35 1.18 -8.56
CA GLY A 100 19.95 0.56 -7.37
C GLY A 100 21.11 1.38 -6.80
N ALA A 101 21.96 0.72 -6.00
CA ALA A 101 23.12 1.35 -5.38
C ALA A 101 24.10 1.93 -6.42
N ALA A 102 24.66 3.11 -6.13
CA ALA A 102 25.60 3.80 -6.99
C ALA A 102 26.69 4.53 -6.17
N ILE A 103 27.87 4.71 -6.76
CA ILE A 103 28.94 5.54 -6.22
C ILE A 103 28.78 6.95 -6.80
N LEU A 104 28.58 7.95 -5.94
CA LEU A 104 28.57 9.35 -6.33
C LEU A 104 30.00 9.89 -6.29
N LYS A 105 30.49 10.37 -7.43
CA LYS A 105 31.75 11.12 -7.53
C LYS A 105 31.40 12.60 -7.70
N PHE A 106 31.99 13.45 -6.87
CA PHE A 106 31.85 14.90 -6.90
C PHE A 106 33.10 15.54 -7.51
#